data_AF-A0A1Y4B7J5-F1
#
_entry.id   AF-A0A1Y4B7J5-F1
#
_cell.length_a   1.000
_cell.length_b   1.000
_cell.length_c   1.000
_cell.angle_alpha   90.00
_cell.angle_beta   90.00
_cell.angle_gamma   90.00
#
_symmetry.space_group_name_H-M   'P 1'
#
loop_
_entity.id
_entity.type
_entity.pdbx_description
1 polymer ?
#
loop_
_entity_poly.entity_id
_entity_poly.type
_entity_poly.pdbx_seq_one_letter_code
_entity_poly.pdbx_strand_id
1 'polypeptide(L)'
;MKRLFNDPYDVVEEMIEGYVSAHKEYVKMCDLDEAQGRVVLAKDAGTKDKVGVIIGGGSGHEPLFIGYVGEDFADGVVIGNINTSPSPDPCYAAAKACDNGKGCIYLYGNYAGDVMNFDMGAEKADEEDDIRVETVLVTDDVVSSDNIADRRGIAGDFFVFKVAGAKAATGADLDEVVAAAEKANANTRSMGVAMSSATLPSKGGPIFEMEDGDMEIGMGIHGEPGVRRGKIDTADKVIDEIMDPILKDLPFVEGDEVYVLVNSLGATPLIDLHICYRRVAQILEEKGIKVYKALVGPFACSMDMAGMSVTLMKLDDELKELMDAPCDTPYFTQK
;
A
#
# COMPACT_ATOMS: atom_id res chain seq x y z
N MET A 1 -21.64 12.32 -11.79
CA MET A 1 -20.73 11.71 -10.81
C MET A 1 -21.56 10.99 -9.75
N LYS A 2 -21.23 9.74 -9.39
CA LYS A 2 -21.98 8.92 -8.41
C LYS A 2 -21.23 8.87 -7.07
N ARG A 3 -20.95 10.04 -6.47
CA ARG A 3 -20.14 10.16 -5.24
C ARG A 3 -20.73 11.18 -4.28
N LEU A 4 -20.41 11.04 -3.00
CA LEU A 4 -20.85 11.94 -1.92
C LEU A 4 -19.64 12.71 -1.41
N PHE A 5 -19.54 13.98 -1.78
CA PHE A 5 -18.58 14.96 -1.24
C PHE A 5 -19.15 16.37 -1.47
N ASN A 6 -18.60 17.38 -0.80
CA ASN A 6 -19.02 18.76 -0.98
C ASN A 6 -18.27 19.40 -2.16
N ASP A 7 -17.14 20.06 -1.89
CA ASP A 7 -16.28 20.66 -2.91
C ASP A 7 -15.22 19.65 -3.38
N PRO A 8 -15.02 19.45 -4.70
CA PRO A 8 -13.99 18.55 -5.21
C PRO A 8 -12.55 18.93 -4.82
N TYR A 9 -12.29 20.16 -4.39
CA TYR A 9 -10.98 20.63 -3.95
C TYR A 9 -10.71 20.44 -2.45
N ASP A 10 -11.77 20.25 -1.65
CA ASP A 10 -11.67 20.05 -0.19
C ASP A 10 -11.80 18.56 0.20
N VAL A 11 -11.87 17.65 -0.77
CA VAL A 11 -12.16 16.21 -0.54
C VAL A 11 -11.17 15.57 0.42
N VAL A 12 -9.89 15.94 0.34
CA VAL A 12 -8.86 15.32 1.19
C VAL A 12 -8.93 15.88 2.60
N GLU A 13 -9.09 17.19 2.74
CA GLU A 13 -9.28 17.89 4.01
C GLU A 13 -10.50 17.34 4.76
N GLU A 14 -11.66 17.27 4.09
CA GLU A 14 -12.90 16.73 4.67
C GLU A 14 -12.75 15.24 5.05
N MET A 15 -12.02 14.47 4.24
CA MET A 15 -11.73 13.06 4.52
C MET A 15 -10.86 12.91 5.78
N ILE A 16 -9.78 13.70 5.89
CA ILE A 16 -8.88 13.68 7.06
C ILE A 16 -9.64 14.07 8.33
N GLU A 17 -10.44 15.14 8.28
CA GLU A 17 -11.27 15.58 9.40
C GLU A 17 -12.23 14.47 9.86
N GLY A 18 -12.91 13.82 8.91
CA GLY A 18 -13.82 12.71 9.17
C GLY A 18 -13.10 11.51 9.77
N TYR A 19 -11.97 11.12 9.20
CA TYR A 19 -11.17 9.96 9.61
C TYR A 19 -10.63 10.15 11.04
N VAL A 20 -9.94 11.25 11.32
CA VAL A 20 -9.38 11.51 12.65
C VAL A 20 -10.48 11.63 13.69
N SER A 21 -11.64 12.19 13.32
CA SER A 21 -12.78 12.27 14.23
C SER A 21 -13.38 10.90 14.56
N ALA A 22 -13.42 9.98 13.59
CA ALA A 22 -13.94 8.63 13.74
C ALA A 22 -13.02 7.69 14.54
N HIS A 23 -11.70 7.95 14.52
CA HIS A 23 -10.67 7.04 15.04
C HIS A 23 -9.74 7.67 16.09
N LYS A 24 -10.28 8.56 16.95
CA LYS A 24 -9.52 9.30 18.00
C LYS A 24 -8.82 8.41 19.04
N GLU A 25 -9.24 7.16 19.13
CA GLU A 25 -8.61 6.14 19.94
C GLU A 25 -7.29 5.66 19.35
N TYR A 26 -7.15 5.66 18.01
CA TYR A 26 -5.96 5.21 17.28
C TYR A 26 -5.04 6.36 16.85
N VAL A 27 -5.61 7.47 16.37
CA VAL A 27 -4.85 8.51 15.65
C VAL A 27 -5.08 9.93 16.16
N LYS A 28 -4.16 10.82 15.80
CA LYS A 28 -4.19 12.28 16.02
C LYS A 28 -3.64 13.01 14.79
N MET A 29 -4.01 14.27 14.60
CA MET A 29 -3.32 15.16 13.65
C MET A 29 -1.94 15.51 14.18
N CYS A 30 -0.95 15.64 13.29
CA CYS A 30 0.31 16.31 13.61
C CYS A 30 0.05 17.82 13.81
N ASP A 31 0.62 18.38 14.87
CA ASP A 31 0.47 19.78 15.27
C ASP A 31 1.65 20.68 14.88
N LEU A 32 2.63 20.13 14.17
CA LEU A 32 3.74 20.89 13.59
C LEU A 32 3.23 21.76 12.42
N ASP A 33 3.77 22.98 12.31
CA ASP A 33 3.38 23.91 11.24
C ASP A 33 3.73 23.35 9.85
N GLU A 34 4.86 22.67 9.74
CA GLU A 34 5.37 22.01 8.53
C GLU A 34 4.46 20.86 8.08
N ALA A 35 3.64 20.29 8.98
CA ALA A 35 2.71 19.22 8.64
C ALA A 35 1.59 19.68 7.72
N GLN A 36 1.26 20.99 7.71
CA GLN A 36 0.27 21.61 6.81
C GLN A 36 -1.10 20.90 6.78
N GLY A 37 -1.51 20.26 7.88
CA GLY A 37 -2.74 19.47 7.94
C GLY A 37 -2.72 18.18 7.09
N ARG A 38 -1.54 17.73 6.65
CA ARG A 38 -1.33 16.58 5.76
C ARG A 38 -0.64 15.39 6.43
N VAL A 39 -0.45 15.44 7.74
CA VAL A 39 0.16 14.36 8.51
C VAL A 39 -0.80 13.88 9.61
N VAL A 40 -1.10 12.59 9.58
CA VAL A 40 -1.83 11.88 10.64
C VAL A 40 -0.87 10.93 11.34
N LEU A 41 -0.93 10.90 12.66
CA LEU A 41 -0.01 10.13 13.50
C LEU A 41 -0.78 9.12 14.33
N ALA A 42 -0.15 7.99 14.63
CA ALA A 42 -0.58 7.13 15.72
C ALA A 42 -0.57 7.93 17.01
N LYS A 43 -1.48 7.60 17.93
CA LYS A 43 -1.66 8.36 19.18
C LYS A 43 -0.37 8.42 20.00
N ASP A 44 0.38 7.34 20.00
CA ASP A 44 1.64 7.10 20.69
C ASP A 44 2.88 7.26 19.78
N ALA A 45 2.72 7.78 18.56
CA ALA A 45 3.84 8.15 17.69
C ALA A 45 4.81 9.09 18.43
N GLY A 46 6.12 8.84 18.26
CA GLY A 46 7.16 9.63 18.95
C GLY A 46 7.23 9.39 20.47
N THR A 47 6.69 8.26 20.98
CA THR A 47 6.77 7.95 22.43
C THR A 47 7.37 6.58 22.78
N LYS A 48 7.53 5.69 21.79
CA LYS A 48 8.03 4.32 21.97
C LYS A 48 9.51 4.24 21.61
N ASP A 49 10.31 3.48 22.36
CA ASP A 49 11.73 3.26 22.08
C ASP A 49 11.95 2.32 20.88
N LYS A 50 11.54 2.74 19.68
CA LYS A 50 11.66 2.02 18.41
C LYS A 50 11.89 2.98 17.23
N VAL A 51 12.26 2.41 16.09
CA VAL A 51 12.29 3.12 14.80
C VAL A 51 10.90 3.66 14.46
N GLY A 52 10.82 4.92 14.00
CA GLY A 52 9.57 5.51 13.52
C GLY A 52 9.21 4.98 12.13
N VAL A 53 8.03 4.37 11.99
CA VAL A 53 7.56 3.83 10.70
C VAL A 53 6.57 4.78 10.06
N ILE A 54 6.92 5.35 8.91
CA ILE A 54 6.11 6.36 8.22
C ILE A 54 5.76 5.86 6.83
N ILE A 55 4.47 5.90 6.51
CA ILE A 55 3.93 5.54 5.19
C ILE A 55 3.38 6.78 4.49
N GLY A 56 3.07 6.72 3.20
CA GLY A 56 2.33 7.81 2.57
C GLY A 56 2.34 7.82 1.07
N GLY A 57 1.75 8.88 0.52
CA GLY A 57 1.59 9.10 -0.90
C GLY A 57 0.32 9.87 -1.22
N GLY A 58 -0.11 9.83 -2.48
CA GLY A 58 -1.38 10.43 -2.90
C GLY A 58 -2.61 9.82 -2.22
N SER A 59 -3.66 10.62 -2.00
CA SER A 59 -4.96 10.11 -1.56
C SER A 59 -5.67 9.32 -2.65
N GLY A 60 -6.67 8.55 -2.25
CA GLY A 60 -7.54 7.82 -3.16
C GLY A 60 -7.32 6.32 -3.19
N HIS A 61 -6.44 5.82 -2.33
CA HIS A 61 -6.12 4.41 -2.21
C HIS A 61 -6.69 3.77 -0.93
N GLU A 62 -7.55 4.50 -0.21
CA GLU A 62 -7.96 4.14 1.15
C GLU A 62 -8.56 2.71 1.20
N PRO A 63 -8.15 1.86 2.17
CA PRO A 63 -7.46 2.22 3.41
C PRO A 63 -5.95 2.49 3.27
N LEU A 64 -5.31 2.17 2.15
CA LEU A 64 -3.95 2.63 1.87
C LEU A 64 -3.94 4.16 1.71
N PHE A 65 -3.17 4.95 2.45
CA PHE A 65 -2.21 4.60 3.49
C PHE A 65 -2.79 4.76 4.89
N ILE A 66 -3.65 5.77 5.08
CA ILE A 66 -4.10 6.27 6.39
C ILE A 66 -4.70 5.19 7.31
N GLY A 67 -5.37 4.19 6.75
CA GLY A 67 -5.97 3.07 7.47
C GLY A 67 -4.99 2.18 8.24
N TYR A 68 -3.69 2.28 7.93
CA TYR A 68 -2.63 1.47 8.51
C TYR A 68 -1.80 2.18 9.59
N VAL A 69 -2.21 3.40 9.97
CA VAL A 69 -1.62 4.10 11.12
C VAL A 69 -2.23 3.56 12.41
N GLY A 70 -1.38 3.09 13.31
CA GLY A 70 -1.80 2.47 14.57
C GLY A 70 -0.70 1.62 15.20
N GLU A 71 -1.07 0.90 16.25
CA GLU A 71 -0.12 0.13 17.05
C GLU A 71 0.52 -0.99 16.22
N ASP A 72 1.86 -1.04 16.26
CA ASP A 72 2.71 -2.07 15.64
C ASP A 72 2.48 -2.27 14.13
N PHE A 73 2.06 -1.20 13.44
CA PHE A 73 2.00 -1.11 11.98
C PHE A 73 2.73 0.16 11.48
N ALA A 74 2.06 1.31 11.35
CA ALA A 74 2.71 2.58 11.03
C ALA A 74 2.48 3.63 12.13
N ASP A 75 3.51 4.40 12.44
CA ASP A 75 3.48 5.49 13.42
C ASP A 75 2.97 6.81 12.82
N GLY A 76 3.12 7.00 11.51
CA GLY A 76 2.64 8.19 10.82
C GLY A 76 2.32 7.94 9.36
N VAL A 77 1.47 8.81 8.80
CA VAL A 77 1.17 8.86 7.38
C VAL A 77 1.26 10.28 6.84
N VAL A 78 1.87 10.43 5.67
CA VAL A 78 1.89 11.67 4.90
C VAL A 78 0.89 11.59 3.75
N ILE A 79 -0.02 12.55 3.66
CA ILE A 79 -1.20 12.49 2.79
C ILE A 79 -1.13 13.58 1.73
N GLY A 80 -0.93 13.18 0.47
CA GLY A 80 -0.98 14.06 -0.68
C GLY A 80 -2.40 14.39 -1.14
N ASN A 81 -2.53 15.01 -2.31
CA ASN A 81 -3.84 15.14 -2.96
C ASN A 81 -4.20 13.85 -3.70
N ILE A 82 -5.42 13.75 -4.25
CA ILE A 82 -5.83 12.55 -4.98
C ILE A 82 -4.85 12.26 -6.13
N ASN A 83 -4.25 11.06 -6.14
CA ASN A 83 -3.22 10.62 -7.08
C ASN A 83 -2.03 11.59 -7.23
N THR A 84 -1.70 12.37 -6.20
CA THR A 84 -0.60 13.34 -6.23
C THR A 84 0.20 13.25 -4.94
N SER A 85 1.51 13.06 -5.05
CA SER A 85 2.44 13.04 -3.92
C SER A 85 2.25 14.23 -2.95
N PRO A 86 2.42 14.03 -1.63
CA PRO A 86 2.54 15.12 -0.68
C PRO A 86 3.77 15.99 -0.99
N SER A 87 3.76 17.23 -0.48
CA SER A 87 4.93 18.13 -0.51
C SER A 87 6.01 17.68 0.49
N PRO A 88 7.25 18.20 0.36
CA PRO A 88 8.35 17.78 1.25
C PRO A 88 8.19 18.19 2.71
N ASP A 89 7.54 19.32 3.01
CA ASP A 89 7.39 19.82 4.38
C ASP A 89 6.58 18.86 5.27
N PRO A 90 5.43 18.33 4.84
CA PRO A 90 4.74 17.25 5.54
C PRO A 90 5.59 15.98 5.75
N CYS A 91 6.43 15.61 4.78
CA CYS A 91 7.32 14.45 4.92
C CYS A 91 8.31 14.66 6.07
N TYR A 92 9.00 15.81 6.08
CA TYR A 92 9.88 16.21 7.17
C TYR A 92 9.15 16.26 8.53
N ALA A 93 7.98 16.89 8.57
CA ALA A 93 7.16 16.97 9.78
C ALA A 93 6.80 15.60 10.34
N ALA A 94 6.49 14.62 9.48
CA ALA A 94 6.22 13.25 9.91
C ALA A 94 7.46 12.58 10.51
N ALA A 95 8.65 12.75 9.90
CA ALA A 95 9.91 12.23 10.45
C ALA A 95 10.19 12.83 11.83
N LYS A 96 10.09 14.15 11.96
CA LYS A 96 10.28 14.88 13.21
C LYS A 96 9.31 14.44 14.31
N ALA A 97 8.06 14.17 13.95
CA ALA A 97 7.04 13.76 14.91
C ALA A 97 7.12 12.27 15.32
N CYS A 98 7.69 11.42 14.47
CA CYS A 98 7.79 9.97 14.73
C CYS A 98 9.14 9.53 15.29
N ASP A 99 10.20 10.34 15.15
CA ASP A 99 11.52 9.98 15.66
C ASP A 99 11.54 9.86 17.19
N ASN A 100 12.27 8.85 17.67
CA ASN A 100 12.52 8.58 19.08
C ASN A 100 14.03 8.47 19.39
N GLY A 101 14.87 9.05 18.54
CA GLY A 101 16.34 8.89 18.59
C GLY A 101 16.83 7.56 18.03
N LYS A 102 15.96 6.82 17.31
CA LYS A 102 16.31 5.57 16.59
C LYS A 102 16.22 5.73 15.07
N GLY A 103 15.92 6.94 14.59
CA GLY A 103 15.69 7.21 13.18
C GLY A 103 14.32 6.74 12.70
N CYS A 104 14.05 7.02 11.44
CA CYS A 104 12.77 6.73 10.80
C CYS A 104 12.95 5.96 9.49
N ILE A 105 11.90 5.29 9.07
CA ILE A 105 11.80 4.66 7.75
C ILE A 105 10.58 5.22 7.01
N TYR A 106 10.79 5.64 5.77
CA TYR A 106 9.74 5.95 4.81
C TYR A 106 9.41 4.72 3.96
N LEU A 107 8.11 4.47 3.78
CA LEU A 107 7.59 3.32 3.07
C LEU A 107 6.43 3.73 2.16
N TYR A 108 6.62 3.56 0.85
CA TYR A 108 5.62 3.89 -0.16
C TYR A 108 5.90 3.18 -1.49
N GLY A 109 4.89 3.14 -2.37
CA GLY A 109 5.04 2.59 -3.71
C GLY A 109 5.98 3.43 -4.58
N ASN A 110 6.73 2.78 -5.47
CA ASN A 110 7.74 3.45 -6.29
C ASN A 110 7.13 4.34 -7.40
N TYR A 111 6.94 5.62 -7.06
CA TYR A 111 6.43 6.65 -7.95
C TYR A 111 7.32 7.90 -7.87
N ALA A 112 7.69 8.45 -9.04
CA ALA A 112 8.69 9.51 -9.12
C ALA A 112 8.35 10.76 -8.30
N GLY A 113 7.07 11.11 -8.19
CA GLY A 113 6.60 12.23 -7.38
C GLY A 113 6.84 11.98 -5.89
N ASP A 114 6.48 10.79 -5.41
CA ASP A 114 6.67 10.41 -4.01
C ASP A 114 8.17 10.31 -3.68
N VAL A 115 8.96 9.65 -4.53
CA VAL A 115 10.43 9.58 -4.39
C VAL A 115 11.03 10.97 -4.20
N MET A 116 10.76 11.90 -5.11
CA MET A 116 11.32 13.25 -5.03
C MET A 116 10.94 13.99 -3.73
N ASN A 117 9.66 13.93 -3.32
CA ASN A 117 9.21 14.73 -2.19
C ASN A 117 9.61 14.14 -0.84
N PHE A 118 9.59 12.80 -0.70
CA PHE A 118 10.06 12.14 0.52
C PHE A 118 11.58 12.23 0.66
N ASP A 119 12.35 12.12 -0.43
CA ASP A 119 13.81 12.34 -0.39
C ASP A 119 14.14 13.75 0.11
N MET A 120 13.48 14.78 -0.42
CA MET A 120 13.63 16.15 0.08
C MET A 120 13.20 16.31 1.55
N GLY A 121 12.22 15.54 2.02
CA GLY A 121 11.81 15.50 3.42
C GLY A 121 12.85 14.85 4.33
N ALA A 122 13.48 13.76 3.86
CA ALA A 122 14.56 13.07 4.56
C ALA A 122 15.82 13.96 4.66
N GLU A 123 16.20 14.62 3.56
CA GLU A 123 17.32 15.58 3.54
C GLU A 123 17.12 16.69 4.58
N LYS A 124 15.90 17.25 4.66
CA LYS A 124 15.57 18.25 5.68
C LYS A 124 15.64 17.70 7.11
N ALA A 125 15.19 16.48 7.34
CA ALA A 125 15.22 15.84 8.66
C ALA A 125 16.67 15.63 9.16
N ASP A 126 17.57 15.24 8.26
CA ASP A 126 19.01 15.12 8.53
C ASP A 126 19.64 16.51 8.80
N GLU A 127 19.40 17.48 7.92
CA GLU A 127 20.02 18.81 8.00
C GLU A 127 19.55 19.64 9.21
N GLU A 128 18.27 19.58 9.57
CA GLU A 128 17.69 20.43 10.61
C GLU A 128 17.69 19.80 12.01
N ASP A 129 17.51 18.48 12.11
CA ASP A 129 17.31 17.78 13.39
C ASP A 129 18.25 16.57 13.61
N ASP A 130 19.19 16.27 12.70
CA ASP A 130 20.09 15.08 12.77
C ASP A 130 19.30 13.75 12.82
N ILE A 131 18.14 13.72 12.16
CA ILE A 131 17.27 12.54 12.10
C ILE A 131 17.64 11.75 10.85
N ARG A 132 18.26 10.58 11.06
CA ARG A 132 18.47 9.61 9.99
C ARG A 132 17.13 9.04 9.52
N VAL A 133 16.84 9.18 8.23
CA VAL A 133 15.67 8.58 7.58
C VAL A 133 16.12 7.71 6.42
N GLU A 134 15.67 6.45 6.40
CA GLU A 134 15.89 5.53 5.28
C GLU A 134 14.59 5.30 4.51
N THR A 135 14.68 4.93 3.24
CA THR A 135 13.52 4.72 2.39
C THR A 135 13.52 3.32 1.80
N VAL A 136 12.39 2.61 1.88
CA VAL A 136 12.16 1.38 1.11
C VAL A 136 10.99 1.59 0.16
N LEU A 137 11.30 1.58 -1.13
CA LEU A 137 10.34 1.68 -2.22
C LEU A 137 9.76 0.30 -2.52
N VAL A 138 8.43 0.20 -2.54
CA VAL A 138 7.76 -1.05 -2.92
C VAL A 138 7.67 -1.15 -4.43
N THR A 139 7.98 -2.34 -4.96
CA THR A 139 8.20 -2.59 -6.39
C THR A 139 7.59 -3.92 -6.84
N ASP A 140 6.41 -4.25 -6.32
CA ASP A 140 5.78 -5.56 -6.43
C ASP A 140 5.04 -5.79 -7.76
N ASP A 141 4.73 -4.74 -8.53
CA ASP A 141 3.98 -4.85 -9.78
C ASP A 141 4.80 -5.45 -10.93
N VAL A 142 4.59 -6.75 -11.18
CA VAL A 142 5.46 -7.60 -12.01
C VAL A 142 5.48 -7.24 -13.49
N VAL A 143 4.52 -6.45 -13.96
CA VAL A 143 4.38 -6.10 -15.39
C VAL A 143 4.61 -4.61 -15.68
N SER A 144 4.90 -3.82 -14.66
CA SER A 144 5.13 -2.38 -14.81
C SER A 144 6.50 -2.04 -15.42
N SER A 145 7.51 -2.88 -15.18
CA SER A 145 8.85 -2.79 -15.76
C SER A 145 9.58 -4.13 -15.71
N ASP A 146 10.45 -4.38 -16.68
CA ASP A 146 11.38 -5.53 -16.66
C ASP A 146 12.46 -5.37 -15.57
N ASN A 147 12.82 -4.13 -15.23
CA ASN A 147 13.75 -3.83 -14.15
C ASN A 147 12.98 -3.65 -12.83
N ILE A 148 13.26 -4.50 -11.84
CA ILE A 148 12.58 -4.50 -10.54
C ILE A 148 12.64 -3.12 -9.88
N ALA A 149 13.78 -2.44 -9.93
CA ALA A 149 13.95 -1.12 -9.31
C ALA A 149 13.07 -0.02 -9.92
N ASP A 150 12.54 -0.22 -11.13
CA ASP A 150 11.67 0.73 -11.84
C ASP A 150 10.19 0.31 -11.78
N ARG A 151 9.86 -0.79 -11.10
CA ARG A 151 8.48 -1.27 -11.00
C ARG A 151 7.68 -0.42 -10.04
N ARG A 152 6.39 -0.27 -10.32
CA ARG A 152 5.41 0.37 -9.44
C ARG A 152 5.23 -0.45 -8.15
N GLY A 153 4.90 0.23 -7.05
CA GLY A 153 4.36 -0.39 -5.84
C GLY A 153 2.83 -0.32 -5.85
N ILE A 154 2.16 -1.44 -5.58
CA ILE A 154 0.70 -1.54 -5.58
C ILE A 154 0.20 -2.21 -4.28
N ALA A 155 -0.62 -3.25 -4.34
CA ALA A 155 -1.18 -3.90 -3.16
C ALA A 155 -0.15 -4.61 -2.26
N GLY A 156 1.08 -4.85 -2.74
CA GLY A 156 2.20 -5.34 -1.95
C GLY A 156 2.69 -4.36 -0.90
N ASP A 157 2.32 -3.07 -1.01
CA ASP A 157 2.57 -2.05 0.02
C ASP A 157 2.14 -2.54 1.40
N PHE A 158 0.92 -3.08 1.49
CA PHE A 158 0.37 -3.62 2.74
C PHE A 158 1.32 -4.60 3.44
N PHE A 159 1.91 -5.50 2.66
CA PHE A 159 2.79 -6.56 3.13
C PHE A 159 4.13 -6.02 3.62
N VAL A 160 4.76 -5.14 2.84
CA VAL A 160 6.04 -4.53 3.20
C VAL A 160 5.89 -3.67 4.45
N PHE A 161 4.82 -2.89 4.53
CA PHE A 161 4.57 -2.01 5.67
C PHE A 161 4.29 -2.81 6.95
N LYS A 162 3.51 -3.89 6.85
CA LYS A 162 3.24 -4.78 7.99
C LYS A 162 4.52 -5.39 8.55
N VAL A 163 5.44 -5.83 7.67
CA VAL A 163 6.72 -6.42 8.07
C VAL A 163 7.62 -5.37 8.75
N ALA A 164 7.72 -4.18 8.16
CA ALA A 164 8.52 -3.09 8.74
C ALA A 164 8.00 -2.66 10.12
N GLY A 165 6.68 -2.45 10.22
CA GLY A 165 5.99 -2.13 11.48
C GLY A 165 6.24 -3.18 12.57
N ALA A 166 6.07 -4.45 12.23
CA ALA A 166 6.32 -5.56 13.14
C ALA A 166 7.78 -5.62 13.57
N LYS A 167 8.73 -5.45 12.64
CA LYS A 167 10.17 -5.48 12.96
C LYS A 167 10.54 -4.32 13.88
N ALA A 168 10.05 -3.11 13.61
CA ALA A 168 10.26 -1.95 14.47
C ALA A 168 9.68 -2.18 15.88
N ALA A 169 8.51 -2.81 15.99
CA ALA A 169 7.89 -3.13 17.27
C ALA A 169 8.73 -4.09 18.15
N THR A 170 9.63 -4.89 17.55
CA THR A 170 10.59 -5.72 18.32
C THR A 170 11.71 -4.91 18.98
N GLY A 171 11.84 -3.62 18.67
CA GLY A 171 12.91 -2.75 19.13
C GLY A 171 14.21 -2.87 18.32
N ALA A 172 14.15 -3.55 17.15
CA ALA A 172 15.23 -3.62 16.17
C ALA A 172 15.72 -2.24 15.75
N ASP A 173 16.98 -2.15 15.36
CA ASP A 173 17.54 -0.88 14.85
C ASP A 173 17.08 -0.58 13.41
N LEU A 174 17.35 0.65 12.94
CA LEU A 174 16.89 1.12 11.63
C LEU A 174 17.37 0.23 10.48
N ASP A 175 18.61 -0.25 10.52
CA ASP A 175 19.19 -1.07 9.45
C ASP A 175 18.50 -2.45 9.42
N GLU A 176 18.20 -3.02 10.58
CA GLU A 176 17.44 -4.28 10.69
C GLU A 176 15.99 -4.13 10.20
N VAL A 177 15.34 -2.99 10.45
CA VAL A 177 13.99 -2.69 9.96
C VAL A 177 13.99 -2.52 8.44
N VAL A 178 14.95 -1.77 7.89
CA VAL A 178 15.14 -1.61 6.43
C VAL A 178 15.36 -2.98 5.79
N ALA A 179 16.27 -3.79 6.33
CA ALA A 179 16.57 -5.12 5.79
C ALA A 179 15.33 -6.05 5.77
N ALA A 180 14.48 -5.99 6.81
CA ALA A 180 13.24 -6.75 6.86
C ALA A 180 12.22 -6.27 5.81
N ALA A 181 12.09 -4.96 5.64
CA ALA A 181 11.21 -4.36 4.63
C ALA A 181 11.66 -4.69 3.20
N GLU A 182 12.95 -4.55 2.90
CA GLU A 182 13.54 -4.92 1.61
C GLU A 182 13.37 -6.42 1.32
N LYS A 183 13.56 -7.27 2.33
CA LYS A 183 13.31 -8.71 2.22
C LYS A 183 11.84 -9.01 1.90
N ALA A 184 10.90 -8.34 2.56
CA ALA A 184 9.48 -8.48 2.26
C ALA A 184 9.17 -8.06 0.82
N ASN A 185 9.70 -6.91 0.37
CA ASN A 185 9.51 -6.42 -0.99
C ASN A 185 10.09 -7.40 -2.03
N ALA A 186 11.31 -7.90 -1.80
CA ALA A 186 11.97 -8.87 -2.66
C ALA A 186 11.18 -10.18 -2.81
N ASN A 187 10.37 -10.55 -1.82
CA ASN A 187 9.54 -11.76 -1.80
C ASN A 187 8.07 -11.53 -2.20
N THR A 188 7.69 -10.30 -2.58
CA THR A 188 6.29 -9.94 -2.86
C THR A 188 6.07 -9.62 -4.33
N ARG A 189 5.02 -10.20 -4.94
CA ARG A 189 4.70 -10.04 -6.37
C ARG A 189 3.21 -9.84 -6.57
N SER A 190 2.85 -8.87 -7.41
CA SER A 190 1.48 -8.47 -7.66
C SER A 190 1.17 -8.22 -9.12
N MET A 191 -0.10 -8.43 -9.47
CA MET A 191 -0.66 -7.99 -10.74
C MET A 191 -2.17 -7.78 -10.63
N GLY A 192 -2.68 -6.78 -11.34
CA GLY A 192 -4.09 -6.39 -11.30
C GLY A 192 -4.81 -6.48 -12.64
N VAL A 193 -6.13 -6.33 -12.54
CA VAL A 193 -7.06 -6.12 -13.65
C VAL A 193 -8.05 -5.04 -13.26
N ALA A 194 -8.28 -4.09 -14.16
CA ALA A 194 -9.34 -3.11 -14.06
C ALA A 194 -10.44 -3.40 -15.08
N MET A 195 -11.67 -3.15 -14.70
CA MET A 195 -12.89 -3.26 -15.51
C MET A 195 -13.58 -1.90 -15.65
N SER A 196 -13.09 -0.89 -14.95
CA SER A 196 -13.45 0.51 -15.14
C SER A 196 -12.27 1.41 -14.82
N SER A 197 -12.38 2.66 -15.21
CA SER A 197 -11.48 3.74 -14.81
C SER A 197 -11.99 4.40 -13.52
N ALA A 198 -11.09 4.93 -12.69
CA ALA A 198 -11.45 5.72 -11.52
C ALA A 198 -11.99 7.10 -11.93
N THR A 199 -12.90 7.66 -11.13
CA THR A 199 -13.48 8.99 -11.31
C THR A 199 -12.83 10.01 -10.37
N LEU A 200 -12.11 10.98 -10.93
CA LEU A 200 -11.49 12.05 -10.15
C LEU A 200 -12.49 13.18 -9.85
N PRO A 201 -12.67 13.60 -8.57
CA PRO A 201 -13.57 14.70 -8.21
C PRO A 201 -13.26 15.99 -8.95
N SER A 202 -11.98 16.38 -8.98
CA SER A 202 -11.49 17.61 -9.61
C SER A 202 -11.67 17.62 -11.13
N LYS A 203 -11.60 16.45 -11.79
CA LYS A 203 -11.77 16.31 -13.25
C LYS A 203 -13.24 16.24 -13.68
N GLY A 204 -14.14 15.82 -12.79
CA GLY A 204 -15.56 15.66 -13.13
C GLY A 204 -15.90 14.35 -13.86
N GLY A 205 -14.93 13.48 -14.12
CA GLY A 205 -15.06 12.29 -14.98
C GLY A 205 -13.92 11.28 -14.82
N PRO A 206 -13.91 10.22 -15.64
CA PRO A 206 -12.94 9.13 -15.51
C PRO A 206 -11.52 9.58 -15.88
N ILE A 207 -10.49 8.91 -15.32
CA ILE A 207 -9.07 9.18 -15.64
C ILE A 207 -8.82 8.96 -17.14
N PHE A 208 -9.28 7.82 -17.65
CA PHE A 208 -9.31 7.43 -19.07
C PHE A 208 -10.65 6.74 -19.40
N GLU A 209 -10.99 6.64 -20.68
CA GLU A 209 -12.23 6.00 -21.14
C GLU A 209 -12.07 4.49 -21.29
N MET A 210 -13.09 3.73 -20.89
CA MET A 210 -13.26 2.29 -21.12
C MET A 210 -14.70 2.02 -21.53
N GLU A 211 -14.92 1.14 -22.51
CA GLU A 211 -16.29 0.76 -22.87
C GLU A 211 -16.87 -0.23 -21.86
N ASP A 212 -18.21 -0.27 -21.76
CA ASP A 212 -18.89 -1.31 -20.99
C ASP A 212 -18.48 -2.70 -21.50
N GLY A 213 -18.03 -3.54 -20.57
CA GLY A 213 -17.53 -4.88 -20.86
C GLY A 213 -16.06 -4.96 -21.25
N ASP A 214 -15.30 -3.86 -21.17
CA ASP A 214 -13.83 -3.88 -21.29
C ASP A 214 -13.15 -4.23 -19.96
N MET A 215 -11.95 -4.79 -20.07
CA MET A 215 -10.97 -4.90 -19.01
C MET A 215 -9.58 -4.52 -19.50
N GLU A 216 -8.74 -4.08 -18.57
CA GLU A 216 -7.33 -3.78 -18.76
C GLU A 216 -6.49 -4.50 -17.71
N ILE A 217 -5.54 -5.30 -18.15
CA ILE A 217 -4.70 -6.14 -17.30
C ILE A 217 -3.32 -5.53 -17.14
N GLY A 218 -2.82 -5.54 -15.90
CA GLY A 218 -1.57 -4.89 -15.51
C GLY A 218 -1.70 -3.38 -15.33
N MET A 219 -2.92 -2.86 -15.18
CA MET A 219 -3.13 -1.43 -14.97
C MET A 219 -2.65 -1.02 -13.58
N GLY A 220 -2.00 0.14 -13.49
CA GLY A 220 -1.52 0.70 -12.22
C GLY A 220 -2.65 1.31 -11.38
N ILE A 221 -2.38 1.55 -10.09
CA ILE A 221 -3.36 2.09 -9.14
C ILE A 221 -3.71 3.57 -9.38
N HIS A 222 -2.97 4.30 -10.21
CA HIS A 222 -3.35 5.66 -10.64
C HIS A 222 -3.96 5.70 -12.05
N GLY A 223 -4.23 4.53 -12.65
CA GLY A 223 -4.74 4.42 -14.02
C GLY A 223 -3.66 4.46 -15.09
N GLU A 224 -2.41 4.17 -14.73
CA GLU A 224 -1.33 3.99 -15.70
C GLU A 224 -1.64 2.78 -16.60
N PRO A 225 -1.38 2.87 -17.93
CA PRO A 225 -1.75 1.82 -18.86
C PRO A 225 -1.23 0.44 -18.47
N GLY A 226 -2.04 -0.58 -18.73
CA GLY A 226 -1.67 -1.97 -18.57
C GLY A 226 -0.99 -2.56 -19.80
N VAL A 227 -0.73 -3.87 -19.73
CA VAL A 227 -0.09 -4.63 -20.81
C VAL A 227 -1.07 -5.17 -21.84
N ARG A 228 -2.36 -5.27 -21.49
CA ARG A 228 -3.40 -5.78 -22.40
C ARG A 228 -4.76 -5.17 -22.10
N ARG A 229 -5.43 -4.66 -23.15
CA ARG A 229 -6.85 -4.27 -23.14
C ARG A 229 -7.67 -5.27 -23.95
N GLY A 230 -8.87 -5.58 -23.50
CA GLY A 230 -9.77 -6.49 -24.19
C GLY A 230 -11.15 -6.56 -23.53
N LYS A 231 -12.03 -7.42 -24.02
CA LYS A 231 -13.33 -7.67 -23.37
C LYS A 231 -13.16 -8.53 -22.13
N ILE A 232 -13.96 -8.27 -21.11
CA ILE A 232 -14.03 -9.07 -19.87
C ILE A 232 -14.25 -10.55 -20.23
N ASP A 233 -13.45 -11.42 -19.63
CA ASP A 233 -13.58 -12.88 -19.75
C ASP A 233 -14.05 -13.46 -18.40
N THR A 234 -14.24 -14.78 -18.33
CA THR A 234 -14.60 -15.45 -17.08
C THR A 234 -13.49 -15.27 -16.03
N ALA A 235 -13.88 -15.10 -14.76
CA ALA A 235 -12.94 -14.93 -13.64
C ALA A 235 -11.79 -15.94 -13.66
N ASP A 236 -12.06 -17.23 -13.91
CA ASP A 236 -11.02 -18.26 -13.90
C ASP A 236 -9.89 -17.98 -14.91
N LYS A 237 -10.23 -17.52 -16.13
CA LYS A 237 -9.23 -17.20 -17.16
C LYS A 237 -8.47 -15.92 -16.87
N VAL A 238 -9.15 -14.91 -16.30
CA VAL A 238 -8.52 -13.67 -15.89
C VAL A 238 -7.50 -13.96 -14.78
N ILE A 239 -7.86 -14.81 -13.81
CA ILE A 239 -6.96 -15.24 -12.74
C ILE A 239 -5.80 -16.08 -13.29
N ASP A 240 -6.05 -17.01 -14.23
CA ASP A 240 -4.98 -17.75 -14.90
C ASP A 240 -3.98 -16.80 -15.58
N GLU A 241 -4.49 -15.76 -16.25
CA GLU A 241 -3.67 -14.78 -16.97
C GLU A 241 -2.80 -13.92 -16.04
N ILE A 242 -3.33 -13.43 -14.92
CA ILE A 242 -2.56 -12.58 -13.99
C ILE A 242 -1.63 -13.40 -13.07
N MET A 243 -1.98 -14.65 -12.76
CA MET A 243 -1.15 -15.52 -11.92
C MET A 243 0.09 -16.03 -12.66
N ASP A 244 0.03 -16.22 -13.98
CA ASP A 244 1.16 -16.71 -14.77
C ASP A 244 2.44 -15.84 -14.62
N PRO A 245 2.40 -14.50 -14.82
CA PRO A 245 3.57 -13.65 -14.61
C PRO A 245 3.97 -13.54 -13.15
N ILE A 246 3.02 -13.46 -12.19
CA ILE A 246 3.32 -13.46 -10.75
C ILE A 246 4.16 -14.68 -10.39
N LEU A 247 3.75 -15.87 -10.84
CA LEU A 247 4.40 -17.13 -10.50
C LEU A 247 5.76 -17.33 -11.16
N LYS A 248 5.99 -16.69 -12.31
CA LYS A 248 7.25 -16.77 -13.07
C LYS A 248 8.30 -15.79 -12.58
N ASP A 249 7.89 -14.63 -12.08
CA ASP A 249 8.80 -13.52 -11.78
C ASP A 249 9.69 -13.77 -10.56
N LEU A 250 9.08 -14.13 -9.44
CA LEU A 250 9.75 -14.80 -8.34
C LEU A 250 9.40 -16.27 -8.50
N PRO A 251 10.31 -17.17 -8.94
CA PRO A 251 9.91 -18.53 -9.27
C PRO A 251 9.36 -19.25 -8.04
N PHE A 252 8.03 -19.31 -7.95
CA PHE A 252 7.31 -20.07 -6.92
C PHE A 252 7.30 -21.54 -7.36
N VAL A 253 7.80 -22.41 -6.49
CA VAL A 253 8.00 -23.82 -6.75
C VAL A 253 7.22 -24.69 -5.76
N GLU A 254 7.07 -25.97 -6.10
CA GLU A 254 6.44 -26.94 -5.22
C GLU A 254 7.12 -26.95 -3.83
N GLY A 255 6.30 -26.93 -2.78
CA GLY A 255 6.74 -26.90 -1.40
C GLY A 255 6.91 -25.49 -0.81
N ASP A 256 6.93 -24.45 -1.64
CA ASP A 256 6.86 -23.06 -1.16
C ASP A 256 5.56 -22.82 -0.38
N GLU A 257 5.60 -21.80 0.48
CA GLU A 257 4.46 -21.36 1.27
C GLU A 257 4.29 -19.85 1.12
N VAL A 258 3.05 -19.39 0.98
CA VAL A 258 2.73 -18.00 0.62
C VAL A 258 1.63 -17.39 1.48
N TYR A 259 1.74 -16.10 1.74
CA TYR A 259 0.61 -15.23 2.07
C TYR A 259 -0.05 -14.77 0.77
N VAL A 260 -1.37 -14.81 0.71
CA VAL A 260 -2.16 -14.39 -0.46
C VAL A 260 -2.99 -13.16 -0.11
N LEU A 261 -2.99 -12.15 -0.97
CA LEU A 261 -3.94 -11.05 -0.93
C LEU A 261 -4.70 -10.98 -2.25
N VAL A 262 -6.04 -11.05 -2.17
CA VAL A 262 -6.96 -10.75 -3.27
C VAL A 262 -7.61 -9.41 -2.96
N ASN A 263 -7.03 -8.36 -3.54
CA ASN A 263 -7.34 -6.97 -3.24
C ASN A 263 -8.42 -6.42 -4.18
N SER A 264 -9.36 -5.64 -3.64
CA SER A 264 -10.28 -4.82 -4.43
C SER A 264 -9.65 -3.48 -4.78
N LEU A 265 -9.82 -3.03 -6.03
CA LEU A 265 -9.45 -1.66 -6.41
C LEU A 265 -10.53 -0.62 -6.04
N GLY A 266 -11.56 -1.02 -5.30
CA GLY A 266 -12.57 -0.12 -4.73
C GLY A 266 -13.98 -0.63 -4.95
N ALA A 267 -14.42 -0.71 -6.21
CA ALA A 267 -15.81 -1.02 -6.56
C ALA A 267 -16.10 -2.51 -6.83
N THR A 268 -15.13 -3.41 -6.70
CA THR A 268 -15.37 -4.86 -6.85
C THR A 268 -15.96 -5.47 -5.57
N PRO A 269 -17.14 -6.11 -5.63
CA PRO A 269 -17.78 -6.72 -4.47
C PRO A 269 -17.01 -7.92 -3.90
N LEU A 270 -17.14 -8.16 -2.58
CA LEU A 270 -16.52 -9.31 -1.91
C LEU A 270 -16.90 -10.67 -2.51
N ILE A 271 -18.14 -10.82 -3.01
CA ILE A 271 -18.57 -12.06 -3.66
C ILE A 271 -17.71 -12.36 -4.89
N ASP A 272 -17.36 -11.35 -5.68
CA ASP A 272 -16.53 -11.48 -6.88
C ASP A 272 -15.08 -11.76 -6.50
N LEU A 273 -14.57 -11.08 -5.45
CA LEU A 273 -13.22 -11.35 -4.93
C LEU A 273 -13.08 -12.80 -4.43
N HIS A 274 -14.10 -13.37 -3.78
CA HIS A 274 -14.07 -14.77 -3.36
C HIS A 274 -14.15 -15.75 -4.54
N ILE A 275 -14.84 -15.39 -5.63
CA ILE A 275 -14.79 -16.15 -6.89
C ILE A 275 -13.37 -16.15 -7.46
N CYS A 276 -12.70 -14.99 -7.46
CA CYS A 276 -11.30 -14.87 -7.88
C CYS A 276 -10.36 -15.68 -6.99
N TYR A 277 -10.48 -15.55 -5.67
CA TYR A 277 -9.67 -16.29 -4.69
C TYR A 277 -9.80 -17.81 -4.86
N ARG A 278 -11.01 -18.31 -5.16
CA ARG A 278 -11.22 -19.74 -5.45
C ARG A 278 -10.26 -20.22 -6.56
N ARG A 279 -10.12 -19.46 -7.65
CA ARG A 279 -9.22 -19.84 -8.73
C ARG A 279 -7.75 -19.70 -8.33
N VAL A 280 -7.38 -18.64 -7.59
CA VAL A 280 -6.01 -18.48 -7.05
C VAL A 280 -5.61 -19.71 -6.22
N ALA A 281 -6.48 -20.14 -5.30
CA ALA A 281 -6.23 -21.29 -4.45
C ALA A 281 -6.05 -22.59 -5.26
N GLN A 282 -6.88 -22.81 -6.29
CA GLN A 282 -6.75 -23.97 -7.18
C GLN A 282 -5.41 -23.98 -7.94
N ILE A 283 -4.98 -22.84 -8.49
CA ILE A 283 -3.70 -22.73 -9.19
C ILE A 283 -2.52 -23.05 -8.26
N LEU A 284 -2.56 -22.53 -7.02
CA LEU A 284 -1.51 -22.77 -6.03
C LEU A 284 -1.49 -24.25 -5.59
N GLU A 285 -2.65 -24.87 -5.39
CA GLU A 285 -2.78 -26.30 -5.08
C GLU A 285 -2.25 -27.18 -6.23
N GLU A 286 -2.60 -26.88 -7.48
CA GLU A 286 -2.11 -27.57 -8.69
C GLU A 286 -0.58 -27.51 -8.82
N LYS A 287 0.04 -26.45 -8.28
CA LYS A 287 1.50 -26.23 -8.29
C LYS A 287 2.20 -26.72 -7.01
N GLY A 288 1.46 -27.27 -6.05
CA GLY A 288 1.99 -27.71 -4.77
C GLY A 288 2.55 -26.57 -3.90
N ILE A 289 2.05 -25.34 -4.09
CA ILE A 289 2.38 -24.17 -3.28
C ILE A 289 1.34 -24.06 -2.15
N LYS A 290 1.79 -23.98 -0.90
CA LYS A 290 0.92 -23.91 0.27
C LYS A 290 0.44 -22.49 0.51
N VAL A 291 -0.87 -22.31 0.68
CA VAL A 291 -1.43 -21.05 1.20
C VAL A 291 -1.34 -21.09 2.72
N TYR A 292 -0.50 -20.25 3.31
CA TYR A 292 -0.42 -20.08 4.76
C TYR A 292 -1.65 -19.35 5.30
N LYS A 293 -1.94 -18.20 4.69
CA LYS A 293 -3.12 -17.38 5.01
C LYS A 293 -3.51 -16.55 3.80
N ALA A 294 -4.79 -16.21 3.72
CA ALA A 294 -5.35 -15.39 2.67
C ALA A 294 -6.11 -14.19 3.23
N LEU A 295 -5.93 -13.04 2.60
CA LEU A 295 -6.65 -11.81 2.83
C LEU A 295 -7.48 -11.50 1.58
N VAL A 296 -8.75 -11.15 1.76
CA VAL A 296 -9.68 -10.87 0.65
C VAL A 296 -10.48 -9.62 1.01
N GLY A 297 -10.35 -8.54 0.24
CA GLY A 297 -11.03 -7.29 0.52
C GLY A 297 -10.34 -6.05 -0.04
N PRO A 298 -10.79 -4.84 0.33
CA PRO A 298 -10.14 -3.59 -0.03
C PRO A 298 -8.97 -3.29 0.90
N PHE A 299 -7.74 -3.44 0.40
CA PHE A 299 -6.51 -3.12 1.13
C PHE A 299 -5.77 -1.93 0.47
N ALA A 300 -5.68 -1.92 -0.86
CA ALA A 300 -5.11 -0.83 -1.64
C ALA A 300 -6.06 -0.50 -2.80
N CYS A 301 -6.91 0.50 -2.60
CA CYS A 301 -7.93 0.87 -3.58
C CYS A 301 -7.38 1.79 -4.68
N SER A 302 -8.23 2.10 -5.65
CA SER A 302 -8.07 3.18 -6.61
C SER A 302 -9.44 3.83 -6.81
N MET A 303 -9.84 4.64 -5.81
CA MET A 303 -11.12 5.33 -5.79
C MET A 303 -12.31 4.37 -6.01
N ASP A 304 -13.14 4.64 -7.01
CA ASP A 304 -14.30 3.85 -7.43
C ASP A 304 -13.99 2.88 -8.58
N MET A 305 -12.72 2.51 -8.78
CA MET A 305 -12.31 1.57 -9.81
C MET A 305 -12.90 0.18 -9.55
N ALA A 306 -13.66 -0.33 -10.51
CA ALA A 306 -14.03 -1.74 -10.56
C ALA A 306 -12.81 -2.50 -11.09
N GLY A 307 -12.28 -3.39 -10.28
CA GLY A 307 -11.07 -4.16 -10.57
C GLY A 307 -10.54 -4.86 -9.34
N MET A 308 -9.50 -5.66 -9.51
CA MET A 308 -8.87 -6.40 -8.43
C MET A 308 -7.41 -6.69 -8.73
N SER A 309 -6.64 -7.02 -7.70
CA SER A 309 -5.28 -7.53 -7.86
C SER A 309 -5.06 -8.77 -7.01
N VAL A 310 -4.10 -9.59 -7.44
CA VAL A 310 -3.57 -10.69 -6.63
C VAL A 310 -2.14 -10.33 -6.25
N THR A 311 -1.82 -10.54 -5.00
CA THR A 311 -0.46 -10.41 -4.45
C THR A 311 -0.08 -11.69 -3.73
N LEU A 312 1.13 -12.18 -3.99
CA LEU A 312 1.73 -13.28 -3.25
C LEU A 312 3.00 -12.78 -2.54
N MET A 313 3.10 -13.03 -1.24
CA MET A 313 4.38 -12.98 -0.52
C MET A 313 4.88 -14.40 -0.29
N LYS A 314 6.06 -14.74 -0.81
CA LYS A 314 6.75 -15.97 -0.45
C LYS A 314 7.27 -15.88 0.98
N LEU A 315 6.99 -16.91 1.78
CA LEU A 315 7.32 -16.92 3.20
C LEU A 315 8.57 -17.75 3.49
N ASP A 316 9.38 -17.21 4.39
CA ASP A 316 10.26 -17.98 5.26
C ASP A 316 9.83 -17.81 6.72
N ASP A 317 10.60 -18.35 7.66
CA ASP A 317 10.26 -18.33 9.08
C ASP A 317 10.16 -16.90 9.64
N GLU A 318 11.06 -15.99 9.22
CA GLU A 318 11.05 -14.60 9.69
C GLU A 318 9.86 -13.81 9.13
N LEU A 319 9.63 -13.88 7.81
CA LEU A 319 8.50 -13.18 7.19
C LEU A 319 7.17 -13.68 7.74
N LYS A 320 7.05 -14.98 8.01
CA LYS A 320 5.87 -15.56 8.65
C LYS A 320 5.67 -14.99 10.06
N GLU A 321 6.71 -14.95 10.89
CA GLU A 321 6.65 -14.39 12.24
C GLU A 321 6.23 -12.92 12.23
N LEU A 322 6.85 -12.09 11.38
CA LEU A 322 6.55 -10.65 11.28
C LEU A 322 5.15 -10.38 10.70
N MET A 323 4.72 -11.19 9.73
CA MET A 323 3.36 -11.11 9.20
C MET A 323 2.29 -11.50 10.20
N ASP A 324 2.57 -12.44 11.12
CA ASP A 324 1.66 -12.88 12.18
C ASP A 324 1.76 -12.05 13.46
N ALA A 325 2.79 -11.20 13.59
CA ALA A 325 2.94 -10.31 14.73
C ALA A 325 1.67 -9.47 14.94
N PRO A 326 1.24 -9.24 16.19
CA PRO A 326 0.08 -8.42 16.49
C PRO A 326 0.21 -6.99 15.95
N CYS A 327 -0.93 -6.37 15.64
CA CYS A 327 -1.05 -4.96 15.33
C CYS A 327 -2.50 -4.50 15.53
N ASP A 328 -2.70 -3.22 15.79
CA ASP A 328 -4.05 -2.67 15.96
C ASP A 328 -4.18 -1.30 15.27
N THR A 329 -4.76 -1.32 14.06
CA THR A 329 -5.06 -0.12 13.28
C THR A 329 -6.55 -0.07 12.94
N PRO A 330 -7.11 1.10 12.58
CA PRO A 330 -8.54 1.24 12.30
C PRO A 330 -9.09 0.31 11.20
N TYR A 331 -8.25 -0.08 10.23
CA TYR A 331 -8.65 -0.91 9.09
C TYR A 331 -7.91 -2.26 9.00
N PHE A 332 -7.03 -2.58 9.95
CA PHE A 332 -6.42 -3.90 10.08
C PHE A 332 -5.98 -4.19 11.52
N THR A 333 -6.62 -5.18 12.14
CA THR A 333 -6.25 -5.67 13.47
C THR A 333 -5.85 -7.14 13.40
N GLN A 334 -4.73 -7.47 14.03
CA GLN A 334 -4.26 -8.84 14.22
C GLN A 334 -3.84 -9.04 15.68
N LYS A 335 -4.32 -10.13 16.30
CA LYS A 335 -4.15 -10.42 17.73
C LYS A 335 -3.36 -11.70 17.94
#